data_AF-A0A453KPT1-F1
#
_entry.id   AF-A0A453KPT1-F1
#
_cell.length_a   1.000
_cell.length_b   1.000
_cell.length_c   1.000
_cell.angle_alpha   90.00
_cell.angle_beta   90.00
_cell.angle_gamma   90.00
#
_symmetry.space_group_name_H-M   'P 1'
#
loop_
_entity.id
_entity.type
_entity.pdbx_description
1 polymer ?
#
loop_
_entity_poly.entity_id
_entity_poly.type
_entity_poly.pdbx_seq_one_letter_code
_entity_poly.pdbx_strand_id
1 'polypeptide(L)'
;MPTQLRLLRRGYRAAAAAAAVAASKAGARRKVLDGTPAALGFRMPAEWEPHDQCWIGWPDAQGFWRDAAAPAQKAFANVVDAISRFEPVTVCCNATQYARVAHLMEHKSNVRVVEMSACLVWLRDLGPSFVVREGDTRLRREIAGVDWQYNAYGGYNGLFGPEDHQLNRRKGHEEHITEDNLVARKVLELERIPRFETNFVLEGGSIHVDGEGTCITTEQCLCHGNRNPHMSKDEIENQLKTHLGVSKVIWLPKGLYGMLLKKNTPYS
;
A
#
# COMPACT_ATOMS: atom_id res chain seq x y z
N MET A 1 37.82 24.02 12.02
CA MET A 1 36.44 23.79 11.57
C MET A 1 35.45 24.79 12.19
N PRO A 2 35.30 26.02 11.66
CA PRO A 2 34.04 26.76 11.87
C PRO A 2 33.50 27.53 10.64
N THR A 3 34.06 27.33 9.44
CA THR A 3 33.71 28.14 8.25
C THR A 3 32.58 27.57 7.37
N GLN A 4 32.26 26.26 7.45
CA GLN A 4 31.16 25.69 6.65
C GLN A 4 29.75 25.93 7.22
N LEU A 5 29.60 26.26 8.50
CA LEU A 5 28.26 26.44 9.12
C LEU A 5 27.60 27.80 8.80
N ARG A 6 28.34 28.82 8.35
CA ARG A 6 27.81 30.17 8.11
C ARG A 6 27.21 30.37 6.70
N LEU A 7 27.67 29.62 5.70
CA LEU A 7 27.11 29.68 4.33
C LEU A 7 25.73 29.01 4.22
N LEU A 8 25.46 27.97 5.02
CA LEU A 8 24.16 27.29 5.07
C LEU A 8 23.03 28.19 5.60
N ARG A 9 23.29 29.14 6.50
CA ARG A 9 22.23 29.96 7.14
C ARG A 9 21.68 31.11 6.28
N ARG A 10 22.47 31.66 5.36
CA ARG A 10 22.01 32.76 4.47
C ARG A 10 21.22 32.25 3.27
N GLY A 11 21.59 31.10 2.70
CA GLY A 11 20.80 30.42 1.66
C GLY A 11 19.43 29.92 2.15
N TYR A 12 19.38 29.43 3.39
CA TYR A 12 18.13 28.92 3.98
C TYR A 12 17.05 29.99 4.19
N ARG A 13 17.40 31.24 4.54
CA ARG A 13 16.38 32.28 4.80
C ARG A 13 15.73 32.82 3.53
N ALA A 14 16.48 32.94 2.43
CA ALA A 14 15.93 33.34 1.13
C ALA A 14 15.09 32.21 0.49
N ALA A 15 15.54 30.95 0.59
CA ALA A 15 14.78 29.80 0.11
C ALA A 15 13.52 29.53 0.95
N ALA A 16 13.58 29.70 2.28
CA ALA A 16 12.42 29.53 3.16
C ALA A 16 11.37 30.65 2.97
N ALA A 17 11.79 31.90 2.71
CA ALA A 17 10.87 32.99 2.42
C ALA A 17 10.17 32.79 1.05
N ALA A 18 10.90 32.35 0.02
CA ALA A 18 10.32 32.02 -1.29
C ALA A 18 9.38 30.81 -1.22
N ALA A 19 9.73 29.78 -0.42
CA ALA A 19 8.87 28.61 -0.18
C ALA A 19 7.61 28.98 0.63
N ALA A 20 7.71 29.90 1.60
CA ALA A 20 6.55 30.37 2.37
C ALA A 20 5.58 31.20 1.53
N VAL A 21 6.07 32.01 0.58
CA VAL A 21 5.23 32.78 -0.35
C VAL A 21 4.60 31.87 -1.42
N ALA A 22 5.29 30.81 -1.87
CA ALA A 22 4.71 29.79 -2.75
C ALA A 22 3.66 28.92 -2.04
N ALA A 23 3.89 28.55 -0.78
CA ALA A 23 2.93 27.82 0.05
C ALA A 23 1.70 28.67 0.42
N SER A 24 1.82 30.01 0.42
CA SER A 24 0.72 30.94 0.69
C SER A 24 -0.29 31.07 -0.46
N LYS A 25 0.05 30.65 -1.69
CA LYS A 25 -0.85 30.71 -2.86
C LYS A 25 -1.41 29.35 -3.30
N ALA A 26 -0.85 28.26 -2.81
CA ALA A 26 -1.49 26.95 -2.88
C ALA A 26 -2.25 26.75 -1.57
N GLY A 27 -3.55 27.05 -1.54
CA GLY A 27 -4.41 26.71 -0.41
C GLY A 27 -4.10 25.28 0.05
N ALA A 28 -3.85 25.09 1.35
CA ALA A 28 -3.36 23.84 1.90
C ALA A 28 -4.17 22.66 1.34
N ARG A 29 -3.59 21.92 0.39
CA ARG A 29 -4.27 20.76 -0.20
C ARG A 29 -4.57 19.81 0.94
N ARG A 30 -5.85 19.55 1.15
CA ARG A 30 -6.32 18.73 2.26
C ARG A 30 -5.69 17.34 2.12
N LYS A 31 -5.02 16.86 3.18
CA LYS A 31 -4.38 15.53 3.18
C LYS A 31 -5.39 14.39 3.07
N VAL A 32 -6.61 14.61 3.58
CA VAL A 32 -7.74 13.68 3.53
C VAL A 32 -8.87 14.34 2.75
N LEU A 33 -9.41 13.65 1.75
CA LEU A 33 -10.52 14.14 0.93
C LEU A 33 -11.86 13.72 1.55
N ASP A 34 -12.86 14.60 1.45
CA ASP A 34 -14.23 14.29 1.86
C ASP A 34 -14.99 13.67 0.69
N GLY A 35 -15.88 12.71 0.98
CA GLY A 35 -16.65 11.98 -0.03
C GLY A 35 -15.94 10.72 -0.54
N THR A 36 -16.40 10.18 -1.67
CA THR A 36 -15.83 8.96 -2.27
C THR A 36 -15.10 9.27 -3.57
N PRO A 37 -14.13 8.43 -3.98
CA PRO A 37 -13.47 8.54 -5.28
C PRO A 37 -14.45 8.76 -6.44
N ALA A 38 -15.46 7.91 -6.58
CA ALA A 38 -16.43 7.98 -7.67
C ALA A 38 -17.24 9.29 -7.67
N ALA A 39 -17.65 9.79 -6.48
CA ALA A 39 -18.39 11.04 -6.37
C ALA A 39 -17.55 12.26 -6.79
N LEU A 40 -16.23 12.18 -6.66
CA LEU A 40 -15.27 13.20 -7.10
C LEU A 40 -14.66 12.91 -8.49
N GLY A 41 -15.22 11.95 -9.23
CA GLY A 41 -14.80 11.64 -10.60
C GLY A 41 -13.48 10.86 -10.71
N PHE A 42 -12.97 10.30 -9.61
CA PHE A 42 -11.81 9.42 -9.63
C PHE A 42 -12.20 7.98 -10.01
N ARG A 43 -11.26 7.30 -10.65
CA ARG A 43 -11.29 5.85 -10.90
C ARG A 43 -9.94 5.22 -10.61
N MET A 44 -9.92 3.95 -10.21
CA MET A 44 -8.70 3.15 -10.18
C MET A 44 -8.27 2.86 -11.63
N PRO A 45 -7.05 3.22 -12.06
CA PRO A 45 -6.56 2.87 -13.38
C PRO A 45 -6.28 1.38 -13.50
N ALA A 46 -6.30 0.89 -14.73
CA ALA A 46 -5.85 -0.47 -15.00
C ALA A 46 -4.35 -0.58 -14.71
N GLU A 47 -3.89 -1.76 -14.29
CA GLU A 47 -2.47 -1.99 -13.98
C GLU A 47 -1.56 -1.94 -15.23
N TRP A 48 -2.14 -1.90 -16.43
CA TRP A 48 -1.39 -1.69 -17.68
C TRP A 48 -1.40 -0.23 -18.17
N GLU A 49 -2.07 0.68 -17.46
CA GLU A 49 -1.90 2.12 -17.71
C GLU A 49 -0.48 2.56 -17.28
N PRO A 50 0.07 3.66 -17.84
CA PRO A 50 1.41 4.13 -17.48
C PRO A 50 1.57 4.39 -15.97
N HIS A 51 2.69 3.96 -15.42
CA HIS A 51 3.07 4.13 -14.02
C HIS A 51 4.21 5.13 -13.84
N ASP A 52 4.22 5.83 -12.71
CA ASP A 52 5.35 6.68 -12.32
C ASP A 52 6.43 5.89 -11.55
N GLN A 53 6.06 4.88 -10.75
CA GLN A 53 6.98 4.07 -9.96
C GLN A 53 6.30 2.81 -9.37
N CYS A 54 7.10 1.82 -8.98
CA CYS A 54 6.70 0.65 -8.21
C CYS A 54 7.09 0.75 -6.74
N TRP A 55 6.26 0.21 -5.84
CA TRP A 55 6.55 0.09 -4.42
C TRP A 55 6.72 -1.38 -4.00
N ILE A 56 7.82 -1.70 -3.33
CA ILE A 56 8.16 -3.06 -2.91
C ILE A 56 8.53 -3.08 -1.42
N GLY A 57 7.94 -4.00 -0.65
CA GLY A 57 8.32 -4.24 0.74
C GLY A 57 9.49 -5.22 0.84
N TRP A 58 10.40 -4.97 1.76
CA TRP A 58 11.60 -5.80 1.90
C TRP A 58 11.45 -6.89 2.97
N PRO A 59 11.62 -8.19 2.63
CA PRO A 59 11.52 -9.30 3.59
C PRO A 59 12.56 -9.20 4.70
N ASP A 60 12.08 -9.24 5.94
CA ASP A 60 12.87 -9.22 7.16
C ASP A 60 12.81 -10.57 7.89
N ALA A 61 13.77 -10.82 8.78
CA ALA A 61 13.93 -12.05 9.55
C ALA A 61 12.94 -12.18 10.73
N GLN A 62 11.70 -11.70 10.57
CA GLN A 62 10.69 -11.63 11.63
C GLN A 62 9.89 -12.93 11.80
N GLY A 63 10.40 -14.07 11.32
CA GLY A 63 9.83 -15.40 11.58
C GLY A 63 8.94 -15.98 10.47
N PHE A 64 8.59 -15.18 9.46
CA PHE A 64 7.80 -15.66 8.31
C PHE A 64 8.62 -16.44 7.27
N TRP A 65 9.90 -16.09 7.17
CA TRP A 65 10.78 -16.57 6.11
C TRP A 65 11.85 -17.48 6.69
N ARG A 66 12.06 -18.65 6.06
CA ARG A 66 13.15 -19.55 6.40
C ARG A 66 14.52 -18.87 6.33
N ASP A 67 15.49 -19.44 7.04
CA ASP A 67 16.91 -19.04 6.97
C ASP A 67 17.12 -17.53 7.14
N ALA A 68 16.44 -16.94 8.13
CA ALA A 68 16.48 -15.51 8.43
C ALA A 68 16.16 -14.62 7.20
N ALA A 69 15.20 -15.05 6.38
CA ALA A 69 14.78 -14.38 5.14
C ALA A 69 15.80 -14.28 4.01
N ALA A 70 17.02 -14.82 4.15
CA ALA A 70 18.06 -14.66 3.14
C ALA A 70 17.64 -15.15 1.72
N PRO A 71 16.95 -16.30 1.56
CA PRO A 71 16.45 -16.72 0.26
C PRO A 71 15.38 -15.78 -0.31
N ALA A 72 14.49 -15.26 0.55
CA ALA A 72 13.44 -14.33 0.14
C ALA A 72 14.04 -12.99 -0.26
N GLN A 73 15.00 -12.46 0.51
CA GLN A 73 15.73 -11.24 0.18
C GLN A 73 16.43 -11.33 -1.18
N LYS A 74 17.04 -12.48 -1.50
CA LYS A 74 17.63 -12.70 -2.82
C LYS A 74 16.56 -12.67 -3.94
N ALA A 75 15.41 -13.29 -3.72
CA ALA A 75 14.31 -13.28 -4.68
C ALA A 75 13.75 -11.86 -4.88
N PHE A 76 13.52 -11.12 -3.80
CA PHE A 76 13.05 -9.73 -3.86
C PHE A 76 14.07 -8.80 -4.52
N ALA A 77 15.37 -8.98 -4.28
CA ALA A 77 16.42 -8.26 -5.01
C ALA A 77 16.31 -8.48 -6.53
N ASN A 78 16.08 -9.73 -6.96
CA ASN A 78 15.90 -10.04 -8.38
C ASN A 78 14.63 -9.39 -8.96
N VAL A 79 13.55 -9.30 -8.19
CA VAL A 79 12.31 -8.60 -8.60
C VAL A 79 12.56 -7.09 -8.75
N VAL A 80 13.22 -6.48 -7.77
CA VAL A 80 13.61 -5.05 -7.83
C VAL A 80 14.51 -4.78 -9.04
N ASP A 81 15.48 -5.66 -9.30
CA ASP A 81 16.35 -5.59 -10.49
C ASP A 81 15.57 -5.73 -11.79
N ALA A 82 14.51 -6.54 -11.80
CA ALA A 82 13.71 -6.73 -12.98
C ALA A 82 12.85 -5.50 -13.31
N ILE A 83 12.18 -4.93 -12.30
CA ILE A 83 11.27 -3.79 -12.45
C ILE A 83 12.05 -2.50 -12.72
N SER A 84 13.19 -2.30 -12.03
CA SER A 84 13.99 -1.07 -12.14
C SER A 84 14.56 -0.79 -13.54
N ARG A 85 14.52 -1.77 -14.46
CA ARG A 85 14.83 -1.59 -15.88
C ARG A 85 13.75 -0.84 -16.66
N PHE A 86 12.53 -0.76 -16.13
CA PHE A 86 11.36 -0.20 -16.82
C PHE A 86 10.82 1.05 -16.10
N GLU A 87 10.81 1.05 -14.77
CA GLU A 87 10.27 2.15 -13.96
C GLU A 87 11.03 2.33 -12.65
N PRO A 88 11.00 3.53 -12.03
CA PRO A 88 11.57 3.74 -10.70
C PRO A 88 10.99 2.78 -9.66
N VAL A 89 11.83 2.31 -8.74
CA VAL A 89 11.41 1.42 -7.64
C VAL A 89 11.67 2.07 -6.29
N THR A 90 10.67 2.05 -5.42
CA THR A 90 10.79 2.39 -4.01
C THR A 90 10.77 1.12 -3.17
N VAL A 91 11.89 0.82 -2.50
CA VAL A 91 12.00 -0.30 -1.57
C VAL A 91 11.77 0.19 -0.15
N CYS A 92 10.72 -0.30 0.49
CA CYS A 92 10.38 -0.03 1.89
C CYS A 92 10.95 -1.12 2.79
N CYS A 93 11.72 -0.74 3.81
CA CYS A 93 12.28 -1.69 4.77
C CYS A 93 12.25 -1.16 6.20
N ASN A 94 12.20 -2.07 7.17
CA ASN A 94 12.37 -1.73 8.58
C ASN A 94 13.77 -1.15 8.86
N ALA A 95 13.87 -0.31 9.89
CA ALA A 95 15.11 0.36 10.30
C ALA A 95 16.30 -0.61 10.46
N THR A 96 16.04 -1.81 11.00
CA THR A 96 17.01 -2.89 11.21
C THR A 96 17.66 -3.39 9.92
N GLN A 97 16.96 -3.29 8.78
CA GLN A 97 17.44 -3.72 7.47
C GLN A 97 17.96 -2.56 6.63
N TYR A 98 17.65 -1.30 6.98
CA TYR A 98 17.89 -0.14 6.11
C TYR A 98 19.33 -0.04 5.60
N ALA A 99 20.33 -0.09 6.49
CA ALA A 99 21.73 0.02 6.09
C ALA A 99 22.15 -1.06 5.08
N ARG A 100 21.69 -2.30 5.27
CA ARG A 100 21.97 -3.44 4.38
C ARG A 100 21.28 -3.26 3.03
N VAL A 101 20.01 -2.88 3.02
CA VAL A 101 19.23 -2.70 1.78
C VAL A 101 19.75 -1.50 0.99
N ALA A 102 20.04 -0.38 1.67
CA ALA A 102 20.63 0.80 1.05
C ALA A 102 21.96 0.45 0.36
N HIS A 103 22.84 -0.29 1.03
CA HIS A 103 24.09 -0.76 0.43
C HIS A 103 23.86 -1.69 -0.77
N LEU A 104 22.94 -2.66 -0.67
CA LEU A 104 22.61 -3.57 -1.77
C LEU A 104 22.09 -2.84 -3.03
N MET A 105 21.41 -1.71 -2.83
CA MET A 105 20.80 -0.93 -3.91
C MET A 105 21.63 0.29 -4.34
N GLU A 106 22.79 0.55 -3.72
CA GLU A 106 23.54 1.82 -3.88
C GLU A 106 23.99 2.10 -5.32
N HIS A 107 24.20 1.05 -6.12
CA HIS A 107 24.59 1.16 -7.54
C HIS A 107 23.40 1.28 -8.50
N LYS A 108 22.15 1.27 -8.00
CA LYS A 108 20.93 1.27 -8.82
C LYS A 108 20.31 2.67 -8.80
N SER A 109 20.67 3.49 -9.78
CA SER A 109 20.21 4.90 -9.86
C SER A 109 18.68 5.07 -9.95
N ASN A 110 17.97 4.02 -10.36
CA ASN A 110 16.51 4.02 -10.50
C ASN A 110 15.79 3.36 -9.30
N VAL A 111 16.50 3.12 -8.20
CA VAL A 111 15.94 2.56 -6.96
C VAL A 111 16.21 3.50 -5.81
N ARG A 112 15.18 3.82 -5.02
CA ARG A 112 15.33 4.50 -3.73
C ARG A 112 14.91 3.57 -2.59
N VAL A 113 15.60 3.68 -1.46
CA VAL A 113 15.32 2.90 -0.26
C VAL A 113 14.74 3.83 0.80
N VAL A 114 13.60 3.45 1.36
CA VAL A 114 12.88 4.20 2.39
C VAL A 114 12.74 3.34 3.64
N GLU A 115 13.10 3.91 4.78
CA GLU A 115 12.78 3.31 6.06
C GLU A 115 11.27 3.45 6.33
N MET A 116 10.60 2.32 6.52
CA MET A 116 9.17 2.27 6.79
C MET A 116 8.86 1.08 7.69
N SER A 117 8.36 1.34 8.89
CA SER A 117 7.91 0.27 9.79
C SER A 117 6.68 -0.44 9.21
N ALA A 118 6.79 -1.75 9.05
CA ALA A 118 5.73 -2.67 8.68
C ALA A 118 6.09 -4.08 9.22
N CYS A 119 5.08 -4.84 9.62
CA CYS A 119 5.22 -6.22 10.06
C CYS A 119 5.31 -7.15 8.84
N LEU A 120 4.47 -6.89 7.84
CA LEU A 120 4.43 -7.64 6.59
C LEU A 120 4.99 -6.82 5.42
N VAL A 121 5.33 -7.51 4.33
CA VAL A 121 6.03 -6.92 3.17
C VAL A 121 5.16 -6.85 1.91
N TRP A 122 3.88 -7.19 2.07
CA TRP A 122 2.92 -7.36 0.99
C TRP A 122 2.27 -6.02 0.63
N LEU A 123 3.05 -5.07 0.09
CA LEU A 123 2.52 -3.74 -0.27
C LEU A 123 1.39 -3.77 -1.30
N ARG A 124 1.24 -4.86 -2.05
CA ARG A 124 0.04 -5.12 -2.86
C ARG A 124 -1.26 -5.05 -2.03
N ASP A 125 -1.20 -5.49 -0.78
CA ASP A 125 -2.35 -5.62 0.11
C ASP A 125 -2.41 -4.52 1.16
N LEU A 126 -1.24 -4.03 1.62
CA LEU A 126 -1.09 -2.99 2.64
C LEU A 126 -1.02 -1.57 2.09
N GLY A 127 -0.64 -1.45 0.81
CA GLY A 127 -0.44 -0.18 0.15
C GLY A 127 -1.76 0.47 -0.27
N PRO A 128 -1.70 1.75 -0.68
CA PRO A 128 -2.89 2.43 -1.15
C PRO A 128 -3.28 1.91 -2.55
N SER A 129 -4.57 1.84 -2.84
CA SER A 129 -5.01 1.76 -4.24
C SER A 129 -5.05 3.17 -4.82
N PHE A 130 -4.12 3.48 -5.72
CA PHE A 130 -4.12 4.79 -6.39
C PHE A 130 -5.34 4.95 -7.30
N VAL A 131 -5.94 6.14 -7.28
CA VAL A 131 -7.06 6.52 -8.14
C VAL A 131 -6.74 7.83 -8.83
N VAL A 132 -7.24 7.98 -10.05
CA VAL A 132 -6.93 9.10 -10.94
C VAL A 132 -8.20 9.72 -11.50
N ARG A 133 -8.14 11.02 -11.77
CA ARG A 133 -9.14 11.74 -12.58
C ARG A 133 -8.44 12.71 -13.52
N GLU A 134 -9.11 13.07 -14.61
CA GLU A 134 -8.66 14.18 -15.44
C GLU A 134 -8.81 15.48 -14.65
N GLY A 135 -7.74 16.28 -14.55
CA GLY A 135 -7.79 17.58 -13.88
C GLY A 135 -8.44 18.65 -14.76
N ASP A 136 -8.68 19.84 -14.19
CA ASP A 136 -9.26 21.01 -14.89
C ASP A 136 -8.49 21.41 -16.17
N THR A 137 -7.23 21.00 -16.26
CA THR A 137 -6.44 21.09 -17.48
C THR A 137 -6.11 19.69 -17.96
N ARG A 138 -6.40 19.38 -19.24
CA ARG A 138 -6.06 18.11 -19.94
C ARG A 138 -4.58 17.68 -19.83
N LEU A 139 -3.71 18.53 -19.29
CA LEU A 139 -2.26 18.30 -19.17
C LEU A 139 -1.85 17.71 -17.82
N ARG A 140 -2.74 17.59 -16.84
CA ARG A 140 -2.40 17.01 -15.52
C ARG A 140 -3.53 16.15 -15.00
N ARG A 141 -3.29 14.84 -15.00
CA ARG A 141 -4.10 13.89 -14.26
C ARG A 141 -3.93 14.16 -12.77
N GLU A 142 -5.03 14.24 -12.03
CA GLU A 142 -4.99 14.32 -10.57
C GLU A 142 -4.95 12.91 -9.99
N ILE A 143 -4.16 12.72 -8.93
CA ILE A 143 -3.97 11.45 -8.25
C ILE A 143 -4.37 11.56 -6.77
N ALA A 144 -5.01 10.52 -6.27
CA ALA A 144 -5.29 10.30 -4.87
C ALA A 144 -5.04 8.81 -4.54
N GLY A 145 -5.05 8.43 -3.26
CA GLY A 145 -5.03 7.03 -2.85
C GLY A 145 -6.24 6.66 -2.01
N VAL A 146 -6.77 5.45 -2.20
CA VAL A 146 -7.71 4.84 -1.25
C VAL A 146 -6.89 4.10 -0.19
N ASP A 147 -7.14 4.46 1.07
CA ASP A 147 -6.50 3.92 2.26
C ASP A 147 -7.47 2.95 2.94
N TRP A 148 -7.37 1.67 2.56
CA TRP A 148 -8.22 0.59 3.04
C TRP A 148 -7.88 0.19 4.47
N GLN A 149 -8.85 -0.37 5.20
CA GLN A 149 -8.49 -1.11 6.41
C GLN A 149 -7.85 -2.45 6.02
N TYR A 150 -6.75 -2.77 6.67
CA TYR A 150 -6.08 -4.05 6.61
C TYR A 150 -6.25 -4.79 7.93
N ASN A 151 -6.59 -6.08 7.88
CA ASN A 151 -6.76 -6.89 9.08
C ASN A 151 -5.92 -8.17 9.07
N ALA A 152 -4.84 -8.22 8.31
CA ALA A 152 -3.99 -9.40 8.22
C ALA A 152 -4.72 -10.65 7.69
N TYR A 153 -5.51 -10.47 6.62
CA TYR A 153 -6.24 -11.53 5.93
C TYR A 153 -7.26 -12.29 6.80
N GLY A 154 -7.95 -11.60 7.69
CA GLY A 154 -9.06 -12.15 8.48
C GLY A 154 -8.96 -11.95 9.99
N GLY A 155 -8.03 -11.13 10.44
CA GLY A 155 -7.80 -10.85 11.86
C GLY A 155 -7.52 -12.12 12.66
N TYR A 156 -8.03 -12.14 13.89
CA TYR A 156 -7.80 -13.22 14.86
C TYR A 156 -8.29 -14.60 14.40
N ASN A 157 -9.32 -14.64 13.55
CA ASN A 157 -9.88 -15.88 13.02
C ASN A 157 -9.35 -16.20 11.60
N GLY A 158 -8.35 -15.44 11.13
CA GLY A 158 -7.81 -15.50 9.78
C GLY A 158 -6.55 -16.33 9.65
N LEU A 159 -5.71 -15.94 8.70
CA LEU A 159 -4.47 -16.65 8.35
C LEU A 159 -3.48 -16.77 9.52
N PHE A 160 -3.48 -15.80 10.44
CA PHE A 160 -2.55 -15.74 11.58
C PHE A 160 -3.25 -16.06 12.89
N GLY A 161 -3.99 -17.17 12.92
CA GLY A 161 -4.79 -17.61 14.07
C GLY A 161 -3.98 -17.78 15.37
N PRO A 162 -4.63 -18.17 16.49
CA PRO A 162 -4.09 -18.12 17.86
C PRO A 162 -2.69 -18.72 18.12
N GLU A 163 -2.24 -19.63 17.26
CA GLU A 163 -0.99 -20.37 17.39
C GLU A 163 0.18 -19.74 16.61
N ASP A 164 -0.08 -18.98 15.53
CA ASP A 164 0.92 -18.26 14.74
C ASP A 164 1.43 -16.97 15.44
N HIS A 165 1.04 -16.81 16.71
CA HIS A 165 1.28 -15.67 17.60
C HIS A 165 2.75 -15.40 17.99
N GLN A 166 3.75 -15.96 17.30
CA GLN A 166 5.15 -15.55 17.56
C GLN A 166 5.42 -14.11 17.08
N LEU A 167 4.71 -13.64 16.05
CA LEU A 167 4.70 -12.24 15.63
C LEU A 167 3.99 -11.33 16.66
N ASN A 168 2.95 -11.84 17.33
CA ASN A 168 2.11 -11.09 18.28
C ASN A 168 2.68 -10.98 19.71
N ARG A 169 3.70 -11.76 20.09
CA ARG A 169 4.24 -11.76 21.47
C ARG A 169 5.30 -10.70 21.75
N ARG A 170 5.83 -10.02 20.74
CA ARG A 170 6.99 -9.10 20.91
C ARG A 170 6.62 -7.64 21.11
N LYS A 171 5.42 -7.21 20.71
CA LYS A 171 4.80 -5.92 21.02
C LYS A 171 3.29 -6.15 21.18
N GLY A 172 2.58 -5.31 21.94
CA GLY A 172 1.18 -5.58 22.33
C GLY A 172 0.27 -5.89 21.12
N HIS A 173 -0.73 -6.76 21.31
CA HIS A 173 -1.55 -7.36 20.23
C HIS A 173 -2.24 -6.35 19.28
N GLU A 174 -2.49 -5.12 19.73
CA GLU A 174 -3.09 -4.04 18.92
C GLU A 174 -2.04 -3.25 18.12
N GLU A 175 -0.76 -3.33 18.47
CA GLU A 175 0.32 -2.53 17.89
C GLU A 175 0.81 -3.04 16.51
N HIS A 176 0.56 -4.31 16.16
CA HIS A 176 1.07 -4.91 14.91
C HIS A 176 0.13 -4.74 13.71
N ILE A 177 -1.17 -4.95 13.89
CA ILE A 177 -2.18 -4.61 12.87
C ILE A 177 -2.16 -3.09 12.60
N THR A 178 -1.80 -2.28 13.60
CA THR A 178 -1.69 -0.84 13.44
C THR A 178 -0.46 -0.42 12.63
N GLU A 179 0.70 -1.07 12.75
CA GLU A 179 1.87 -0.73 11.91
C GLU A 179 1.61 -0.98 10.41
N ASP A 180 1.01 -2.11 10.07
CA ASP A 180 0.65 -2.48 8.69
C ASP A 180 -0.48 -1.60 8.13
N ASN A 181 -1.50 -1.27 8.93
CA ASN A 181 -2.55 -0.31 8.54
C ASN A 181 -2.02 1.10 8.25
N LEU A 182 -0.84 1.46 8.77
CA LEU A 182 -0.26 2.77 8.50
C LEU A 182 0.55 2.81 7.19
N VAL A 183 0.76 1.69 6.50
CA VAL A 183 1.60 1.64 5.29
C VAL A 183 1.00 2.49 4.17
N ALA A 184 -0.28 2.32 3.84
CA ALA A 184 -0.96 3.11 2.82
C ALA A 184 -0.84 4.63 3.09
N ARG A 185 -1.14 5.04 4.33
CA ARG A 185 -0.96 6.43 4.76
C ARG A 185 0.47 6.93 4.62
N LYS A 186 1.48 6.17 5.07
CA LYS A 186 2.90 6.56 4.98
C LYS A 186 3.34 6.73 3.52
N VAL A 187 2.93 5.83 2.63
CA VAL A 187 3.20 5.93 1.18
C VAL A 187 2.61 7.22 0.62
N LEU A 188 1.33 7.50 0.89
CA LEU A 188 0.66 8.71 0.37
C LEU A 188 1.26 10.00 0.95
N GLU A 189 1.67 10.02 2.22
CA GLU A 189 2.32 11.17 2.83
C GLU A 189 3.73 11.43 2.26
N LEU A 190 4.52 10.38 1.98
CA LEU A 190 5.83 10.50 1.34
C LEU A 190 5.72 11.10 -0.06
N GLU A 191 4.71 10.70 -0.84
CA GLU A 191 4.47 11.21 -2.18
C GLU A 191 3.67 12.52 -2.20
N ARG A 192 3.19 12.99 -1.05
CA ARG A 192 2.32 14.17 -0.91
C ARG A 192 1.04 14.05 -1.73
N ILE A 193 0.49 12.85 -1.80
CA ILE A 193 -0.75 12.49 -2.48
C ILE A 193 -1.90 12.51 -1.47
N PRO A 194 -3.05 13.14 -1.76
CA PRO A 194 -4.20 13.13 -0.86
C PRO A 194 -4.84 11.73 -0.77
N ARG A 195 -5.46 11.41 0.37
CA ARG A 195 -6.08 10.09 0.61
C ARG A 195 -7.60 10.16 0.81
N PHE A 196 -8.28 9.10 0.37
CA PHE A 196 -9.63 8.74 0.80
C PHE A 196 -9.51 7.68 1.89
N GLU A 197 -9.99 8.00 3.08
CA GLU A 197 -9.99 7.09 4.22
C GLU A 197 -11.30 6.28 4.25
N THR A 198 -11.20 4.98 4.52
CA THR A 198 -12.37 4.11 4.65
C THR A 198 -12.21 3.15 5.82
N ASN A 199 -13.35 2.68 6.35
CA ASN A 199 -13.41 1.62 7.36
C ASN A 199 -13.62 0.24 6.72
N PHE A 200 -13.67 0.18 5.39
CA PHE A 200 -13.87 -1.05 4.63
C PHE A 200 -12.58 -1.88 4.60
N VAL A 201 -12.67 -3.13 5.06
CA VAL A 201 -11.52 -4.05 5.04
C VAL A 201 -11.36 -4.61 3.64
N LEU A 202 -10.23 -4.30 3.00
CA LEU A 202 -9.90 -4.80 1.67
C LEU A 202 -8.40 -4.85 1.46
N GLU A 203 -7.93 -5.95 0.86
CA GLU A 203 -6.57 -6.09 0.37
C GLU A 203 -6.52 -5.81 -1.14
N GLY A 204 -5.58 -4.98 -1.61
CA GLY A 204 -5.47 -4.62 -3.03
C GLY A 204 -5.28 -5.81 -3.97
N GLY A 205 -4.67 -6.92 -3.52
CA GLY A 205 -4.54 -8.16 -4.30
C GLY A 205 -5.84 -8.97 -4.45
N SER A 206 -6.92 -8.60 -3.75
CA SER A 206 -8.24 -9.26 -3.85
C SER A 206 -9.12 -8.73 -4.99
N ILE A 207 -8.67 -7.68 -5.69
CA ILE A 207 -9.40 -7.01 -6.76
C ILE A 207 -8.51 -6.80 -7.99
N HIS A 208 -9.13 -6.75 -9.16
CA HIS A 208 -8.52 -6.29 -10.41
C HIS A 208 -9.50 -5.40 -11.16
N VAL A 209 -9.01 -4.32 -11.77
CA VAL A 209 -9.83 -3.40 -12.57
C VAL A 209 -9.31 -3.29 -14.00
N ASP A 210 -10.23 -3.03 -14.93
CA ASP A 210 -9.91 -2.81 -16.35
C ASP A 210 -9.63 -1.35 -16.71
N GLY A 211 -9.84 -0.41 -15.78
CA GLY A 211 -9.73 1.03 -16.00
C GLY A 211 -10.91 1.65 -16.76
N GLU A 212 -11.89 0.84 -17.19
CA GLU A 212 -13.04 1.22 -18.03
C GLU A 212 -14.39 1.00 -17.34
N GLY A 213 -14.36 0.60 -16.07
CA GLY A 213 -15.55 0.53 -15.22
C GLY A 213 -15.92 -0.87 -14.74
N THR A 214 -15.03 -1.85 -14.91
CA THR A 214 -15.23 -3.21 -14.41
C THR A 214 -14.20 -3.57 -13.35
N CYS A 215 -14.67 -4.17 -12.25
CA CYS A 215 -13.84 -4.85 -11.26
C CYS A 215 -14.10 -6.36 -11.31
N ILE A 216 -13.05 -7.17 -11.22
CA ILE A 216 -13.12 -8.62 -10.98
C ILE A 216 -12.64 -8.89 -9.56
N THR A 217 -13.36 -9.73 -8.83
CA THR A 217 -12.99 -10.16 -7.47
C THR A 217 -13.53 -11.55 -7.17
N THR A 218 -13.29 -12.08 -5.97
CA THR A 218 -13.79 -13.38 -5.52
C THR A 218 -14.75 -13.26 -4.35
N GLU A 219 -15.89 -13.94 -4.44
CA GLU A 219 -16.91 -13.98 -3.39
C GLU A 219 -16.38 -14.65 -2.13
N GLN A 220 -15.65 -15.75 -2.28
CA GLN A 220 -15.00 -16.45 -1.18
C GLN A 220 -14.09 -15.55 -0.32
N CYS A 221 -13.46 -14.54 -0.92
CA CYS A 221 -12.59 -13.61 -0.20
C CYS A 221 -13.40 -12.49 0.45
N LEU A 222 -14.07 -11.65 -0.36
CA LEU A 222 -14.65 -10.41 0.15
C LEU A 222 -15.90 -10.63 1.00
N CYS A 223 -16.67 -11.68 0.74
CA CYS A 223 -17.86 -12.03 1.53
C CYS A 223 -17.53 -12.94 2.72
N HIS A 224 -16.25 -13.21 3.01
CA HIS A 224 -15.88 -14.00 4.17
C HIS A 224 -16.22 -13.25 5.46
N GLY A 225 -16.79 -13.95 6.45
CA GLY A 225 -17.19 -13.37 7.75
C GLY A 225 -16.06 -12.78 8.59
N ASN A 226 -14.82 -12.91 8.16
CA ASN A 226 -13.64 -12.33 8.82
C ASN A 226 -13.13 -11.06 8.10
N ARG A 227 -13.85 -10.58 7.08
CA ARG A 227 -13.56 -9.30 6.41
C ARG A 227 -14.57 -8.26 6.89
N ASN A 228 -15.71 -8.17 6.22
CA ASN A 228 -16.76 -7.19 6.50
C ASN A 228 -18.06 -7.91 6.91
N PRO A 229 -18.11 -8.61 8.06
CA PRO A 229 -19.25 -9.47 8.45
C PRO A 229 -20.59 -8.75 8.62
N HIS A 230 -20.54 -7.43 8.78
CA HIS A 230 -21.71 -6.58 8.95
C HIS A 230 -22.29 -6.07 7.62
N MET A 231 -21.67 -6.43 6.49
CA MET A 231 -22.11 -6.01 5.15
C MET A 231 -22.63 -7.21 4.35
N SER A 232 -23.73 -7.01 3.64
CA SER A 232 -24.20 -7.87 2.57
C SER A 232 -23.30 -7.77 1.34
N LYS A 233 -23.43 -8.75 0.43
CA LYS A 233 -22.71 -8.74 -0.85
C LYS A 233 -23.00 -7.50 -1.68
N ASP A 234 -24.25 -7.01 -1.68
CA ASP A 234 -24.64 -5.80 -2.41
C ASP A 234 -24.02 -4.54 -1.80
N GLU A 235 -23.91 -4.47 -0.47
CA GLU A 235 -23.21 -3.38 0.22
C GLU A 235 -21.71 -3.41 -0.08
N ILE A 236 -21.08 -4.59 -0.07
CA ILE A 236 -19.69 -4.78 -0.49
C ILE A 236 -19.50 -4.32 -1.95
N GLU A 237 -20.38 -4.73 -2.86
CA GLU A 237 -20.33 -4.30 -4.25
C GLU A 237 -20.44 -2.77 -4.39
N ASN A 238 -21.27 -2.12 -3.58
CA ASN A 238 -21.37 -0.66 -3.55
C ASN A 238 -20.09 0.00 -3.01
N GLN A 239 -19.41 -0.59 -2.03
CA GLN A 239 -18.09 -0.11 -1.59
C GLN A 239 -17.07 -0.16 -2.72
N LEU A 240 -17.01 -1.27 -3.48
CA LEU A 240 -16.13 -1.41 -4.64
C LEU A 240 -16.45 -0.36 -5.72
N LYS A 241 -17.72 -0.20 -6.09
CA LYS A 241 -18.15 0.81 -7.09
C LYS A 241 -17.74 2.22 -6.68
N THR A 242 -18.01 2.60 -5.43
CA THR A 242 -17.77 3.96 -4.93
C THR A 242 -16.28 4.30 -4.76
N HIS A 243 -15.45 3.33 -4.39
CA HIS A 243 -14.03 3.57 -4.11
C HIS A 243 -13.11 3.30 -5.31
N LEU A 244 -13.50 2.40 -6.21
CA LEU A 244 -12.72 2.09 -7.42
C LEU A 244 -13.17 2.89 -8.65
N GLY A 245 -14.32 3.58 -8.60
CA GLY A 245 -14.88 4.29 -9.75
C GLY A 245 -15.35 3.34 -10.86
N VAL A 246 -15.85 2.17 -10.47
CA VAL A 246 -16.38 1.14 -11.40
C VAL A 246 -17.90 1.12 -11.38
N SER A 247 -18.52 0.63 -12.45
CA SER A 247 -19.97 0.46 -12.58
C SER A 247 -20.40 -1.00 -12.55
N LYS A 248 -19.48 -1.94 -12.81
CA LYS A 248 -19.73 -3.38 -12.83
C LYS A 248 -18.73 -4.14 -11.96
N VAL A 249 -19.23 -5.12 -11.22
CA VAL A 249 -18.40 -6.09 -10.49
C VAL A 249 -18.69 -7.49 -11.00
N ILE A 250 -17.64 -8.23 -11.35
CA ILE A 250 -17.68 -9.63 -11.74
C ILE A 250 -17.19 -10.44 -10.54
N TRP A 251 -18.10 -11.26 -10.01
CA TRP A 251 -17.86 -12.12 -8.86
C TRP A 251 -17.46 -13.53 -9.30
N LEU A 252 -16.19 -13.87 -9.14
CA LEU A 252 -15.76 -15.27 -9.22
C LEU A 252 -16.15 -15.97 -7.92
N PRO A 253 -16.74 -17.18 -7.96
CA PRO A 253 -17.27 -17.80 -6.75
C PRO A 253 -16.17 -18.25 -5.78
N LYS A 254 -15.00 -18.65 -6.28
CA LYS A 254 -13.90 -19.21 -5.49
C LYS A 254 -12.54 -18.74 -5.98
N GLY A 255 -11.59 -18.62 -5.05
CA GLY A 255 -10.17 -18.46 -5.36
C GLY A 255 -9.45 -19.82 -5.47
N LEU A 256 -8.13 -19.78 -5.62
CA LEU A 256 -7.31 -20.98 -5.56
C LEU A 256 -7.19 -21.47 -4.11
N TYR A 257 -7.68 -22.68 -3.84
CA TYR A 257 -7.48 -23.34 -2.56
C TYR A 257 -6.15 -24.10 -2.56
N GLY A 258 -5.17 -23.64 -1.78
CA GLY A 258 -3.88 -24.30 -1.66
C GLY A 258 -3.96 -25.60 -0.83
N MET A 259 -3.62 -26.74 -1.43
CA MET A 259 -3.46 -28.05 -0.78
C MET A 259 -2.22 -28.13 0.16
N LEU A 260 -1.94 -27.10 0.96
CA LEU A 260 -0.87 -27.13 1.98
C LEU A 260 -1.38 -27.08 3.42
N LEU A 261 -2.70 -26.99 3.63
CA LEU A 261 -3.32 -27.20 4.94
C LEU A 261 -4.32 -28.36 4.85
N LYS A 262 -3.80 -29.59 4.88
CA LYS A 262 -4.60 -30.76 5.26
C LYS A 262 -3.89 -31.50 6.38
N LYS A 263 -4.35 -31.28 7.61
CA LYS A 263 -4.80 -32.37 8.49
C LYS A 263 -5.98 -31.88 9.33
N ASN A 264 -7.14 -32.50 9.08
CA ASN A 264 -8.28 -32.63 9.99
C ASN A 264 -9.26 -31.46 10.16
N THR A 265 -10.07 -31.19 9.13
CA THR A 265 -11.47 -30.81 9.42
C THR A 265 -12.39 -31.38 8.33
N PRO A 266 -13.24 -32.37 8.63
CA PRO A 266 -14.33 -32.73 7.75
C PRO A 266 -15.41 -31.65 7.86
N TYR A 267 -15.85 -31.13 6.71
CA TYR A 267 -17.03 -30.27 6.64
C TYR A 267 -18.27 -31.13 6.88
N SER A 268 -19.03 -30.77 7.93
CA SER A 268 -20.46 -31.10 8.10
C SER A 268 -21.28 -29.85 7.84
#